data_AF-A0A7H8PL08-F1
#
_entry.id   AF-A0A7H8PL08-F1
#
_cell.length_a   1.000
_cell.length_b   1.000
_cell.length_c   1.000
_cell.angle_alpha   90.00
_cell.angle_beta   90.00
_cell.angle_gamma   90.00
#
_symmetry.space_group_name_H-M   'P 1'
#
loop_
_entity.id
_entity.type
_entity.pdbx_description
1 polymer ?
#
loop_
_entity_poly.entity_id
_entity_poly.type
_entity_poly.pdbx_seq_one_letter_code
_entity_poly.pdbx_strand_id
1 'polypeptide(L)'
;MKPVKFKEFITANKLKVSELPKPLIDKIDIFWKLYELLDSIMDTDRQELIEQLQQLDYEILGDIEQQYEEQLENNDRFEQLIKSPLVTQAFKEKVKQKIRTDITIIKELVSMGRTRDLTREELESMGLKTKLGKNTQIGQNTLRRKTKWFYYYYDIIDNKSSNTLK
;
A
#
# COMPACT_ATOMS: atom_id res chain seq x y z
N MET A 1 21.44 3.32 16.23
CA MET A 1 20.38 3.15 15.20
C MET A 1 19.11 3.86 15.65
N LYS A 2 18.26 4.34 14.73
CA LYS A 2 16.94 4.90 15.05
C LYS A 2 15.99 3.80 15.58
N PRO A 3 14.89 4.15 16.25
CA PRO A 3 13.85 3.18 16.62
C PRO A 3 13.34 2.40 15.40
N VAL A 4 13.12 1.10 15.57
CA VAL A 4 12.65 0.18 14.51
C VAL A 4 11.16 0.41 14.27
N LYS A 5 10.80 0.92 13.10
CA LYS A 5 9.47 1.42 12.79
C LYS A 5 8.43 0.32 12.65
N PHE A 6 8.77 -0.80 12.00
CA PHE A 6 7.80 -1.90 11.87
C PHE A 6 7.46 -2.49 13.24
N LYS A 7 8.39 -2.50 14.20
CA LYS A 7 8.16 -2.98 15.57
C LYS A 7 7.16 -2.09 16.31
N GLU A 8 7.35 -0.77 16.23
CA GLU A 8 6.41 0.20 16.79
C GLU A 8 5.03 0.04 16.16
N PHE A 9 4.99 -0.17 14.85
CA PHE A 9 3.74 -0.35 14.10
C PHE A 9 2.97 -1.62 14.51
N ILE A 10 3.65 -2.76 14.59
CA ILE A 10 3.07 -4.03 15.03
C ILE A 10 2.50 -3.87 16.45
N THR A 11 3.26 -3.23 17.34
CA THR A 11 2.84 -3.00 18.74
C THR A 11 1.63 -2.09 18.83
N ALA A 12 1.65 -0.95 18.11
CA ALA A 12 0.56 0.02 18.12
C ALA A 12 -0.76 -0.56 17.59
N ASN A 13 -0.68 -1.44 16.59
CA ASN A 13 -1.84 -2.08 15.98
C ASN A 13 -2.15 -3.47 16.57
N LYS A 14 -1.48 -3.86 17.66
CA LYS A 14 -1.68 -5.14 18.37
C LYS A 14 -1.57 -6.37 17.44
N LEU A 15 -0.76 -6.27 16.40
CA LEU A 15 -0.48 -7.38 15.50
C LEU A 15 0.48 -8.37 16.18
N LYS A 16 0.35 -9.65 15.87
CA LYS A 16 1.30 -10.67 16.32
C LYS A 16 2.20 -11.07 15.15
N VAL A 17 3.52 -11.02 15.37
CA VAL A 17 4.51 -11.42 14.37
C VAL A 17 4.27 -12.84 13.86
N SER A 18 3.91 -13.76 14.77
CA SER A 18 3.63 -15.17 14.44
C SER A 18 2.42 -15.39 13.53
N GLU A 19 1.52 -14.40 13.42
CA GLU A 19 0.32 -14.45 12.59
C GLU A 19 0.53 -13.72 11.24
N LEU A 20 1.71 -13.13 11.01
CA LEU A 20 2.06 -12.52 9.73
C LEU A 20 2.28 -13.59 8.64
N PRO A 21 2.13 -13.25 7.36
CA PRO A 21 2.52 -14.11 6.26
C PRO A 21 3.98 -14.56 6.40
N LYS A 22 4.27 -15.83 6.12
CA LYS A 22 5.62 -16.40 6.22
C LYS A 22 6.73 -15.55 5.57
N PRO A 23 6.55 -14.95 4.36
CA PRO A 23 7.57 -14.07 3.78
C PRO A 23 7.91 -12.84 4.63
N LEU A 24 6.93 -12.29 5.36
CA LEU A 24 7.13 -11.16 6.27
C LEU A 24 7.84 -11.59 7.55
N ILE A 25 7.49 -12.76 8.08
CA ILE A 25 8.19 -13.37 9.23
C ILE A 25 9.66 -13.58 8.88
N ASP A 26 9.94 -14.20 7.73
CA ASP A 26 11.31 -14.48 7.28
C ASP A 26 12.14 -13.19 7.13
N LYS A 27 11.53 -12.10 6.61
CA LYS A 27 12.19 -10.78 6.53
C LYS A 27 12.46 -10.16 7.91
N ILE A 28 11.52 -10.26 8.85
CA ILE A 28 11.68 -9.77 10.22
C ILE A 28 12.82 -10.53 10.93
N ASP A 29 12.89 -11.85 10.74
CA ASP A 29 13.96 -12.67 11.32
C ASP A 29 15.33 -12.29 10.74
N ILE A 30 15.42 -12.04 9.42
CA ILE A 30 16.64 -11.54 8.79
C ILE A 30 17.03 -10.18 9.38
N PHE A 31 16.07 -9.27 9.56
CA PHE A 31 16.33 -7.98 10.18
C PHE A 31 16.96 -8.13 11.56
N TRP A 32 16.41 -8.98 12.45
CA TRP A 32 16.97 -9.14 13.80
C TRP A 32 18.35 -9.78 13.80
N LYS A 33 18.59 -10.77 12.92
CA LYS A 33 19.94 -11.35 12.76
C LYS A 33 20.97 -10.30 12.32
N LEU A 34 20.61 -9.43 11.39
CA LEU A 34 21.46 -8.33 10.96
C LEU A 34 21.62 -7.27 12.06
N TYR A 35 20.57 -7.03 12.84
CA TYR A 35 20.61 -6.08 13.96
C TYR A 35 21.56 -6.54 15.07
N GLU A 36 21.57 -7.82 15.41
CA GLU A 36 22.50 -8.41 16.39
C GLU A 36 23.97 -8.27 15.96
N LEU A 37 24.24 -8.31 14.66
CA LEU A 37 25.60 -8.14 14.13
C LEU A 37 26.15 -6.73 14.35
N LEU A 38 25.31 -5.71 14.53
CA LEU A 38 25.75 -4.33 14.74
C LEU A 38 26.73 -4.18 15.91
N ASP A 39 26.59 -4.97 16.98
CA ASP A 39 27.47 -4.89 18.14
C ASP A 39 28.82 -5.58 17.91
N SER A 40 28.92 -6.41 16.88
CA SER A 40 30.09 -7.25 16.60
C SER A 40 30.97 -6.78 15.44
N ILE A 41 30.51 -5.80 14.64
CA ILE A 41 31.22 -5.35 13.43
C ILE A 41 32.02 -4.05 13.64
N MET A 42 33.04 -3.89 12.80
CA MET A 42 33.88 -2.69 12.76
C MET A 42 33.07 -1.45 12.31
N ASP A 43 33.47 -0.27 12.80
CA ASP A 43 32.72 0.98 12.59
C ASP A 43 32.56 1.37 11.12
N THR A 44 33.48 0.97 10.24
CA THR A 44 33.39 1.24 8.79
C THR A 44 32.25 0.47 8.14
N ASP A 45 32.06 -0.81 8.49
CA ASP A 45 30.98 -1.66 7.97
C ASP A 45 29.66 -1.41 8.72
N ARG A 46 29.74 -0.84 9.93
CA ARG A 46 28.60 -0.51 10.78
C ARG A 46 27.64 0.46 10.11
N GLN A 47 28.17 1.48 9.43
CA GLN A 47 27.31 2.48 8.79
C GLN A 47 26.53 1.89 7.61
N GLU A 48 27.17 1.06 6.78
CA GLU A 48 26.51 0.37 5.68
C GLU A 48 25.43 -0.59 6.19
N LEU A 49 25.73 -1.37 7.24
CA LEU A 49 24.76 -2.27 7.84
C LEU A 49 23.57 -1.50 8.46
N ILE A 50 23.81 -0.34 9.06
CA ILE A 50 22.75 0.54 9.57
C ILE A 50 21.83 1.01 8.44
N GLU A 51 22.38 1.35 7.27
CA GLU A 51 21.59 1.79 6.12
C GLU A 51 20.76 0.64 5.53
N GLN A 52 21.35 -0.55 5.40
CA GLN A 52 20.64 -1.76 4.96
C GLN A 52 19.52 -2.13 5.93
N LEU A 53 19.77 -2.07 7.24
CA LEU A 53 18.76 -2.29 8.27
C LEU A 53 17.65 -1.25 8.20
N GLN A 54 17.97 0.03 8.02
CA GLN A 54 16.94 1.05 7.83
C GLN A 54 16.08 0.75 6.60
N GLN A 55 16.69 0.40 5.47
CA GLN A 55 15.92 0.06 4.27
C GLN A 55 15.00 -1.13 4.51
N LEU A 56 15.50 -2.19 5.16
CA LEU A 56 14.72 -3.38 5.48
C LEU A 56 13.59 -3.08 6.47
N ASP A 57 13.80 -2.17 7.43
CA ASP A 57 12.76 -1.69 8.36
C ASP A 57 11.59 -1.04 7.61
N TYR A 58 11.89 -0.17 6.64
CA TYR A 58 10.88 0.46 5.79
C TYR A 58 10.18 -0.52 4.85
N GLU A 59 10.91 -1.49 4.29
CA GLU A 59 10.32 -2.50 3.41
C GLU A 59 9.34 -3.41 4.18
N ILE A 60 9.73 -3.89 5.35
CA ILE A 60 8.88 -4.68 6.24
C ILE A 60 7.64 -3.87 6.64
N LEU A 61 7.82 -2.61 7.05
CA LEU A 61 6.71 -1.73 7.40
C LEU A 61 5.73 -1.56 6.24
N GLY A 62 6.24 -1.28 5.03
CA GLY A 62 5.43 -1.13 3.83
C GLY A 62 4.66 -2.39 3.46
N ASP A 63 5.31 -3.56 3.56
CA ASP A 63 4.68 -4.86 3.32
C ASP A 63 3.59 -5.18 4.37
N ILE A 64 3.81 -4.84 5.65
CA ILE A 64 2.81 -5.00 6.73
C ILE A 64 1.62 -4.06 6.50
N GLU A 65 1.88 -2.77 6.27
CA GLU A 65 0.83 -1.80 6.02
C GLU A 65 0.00 -2.20 4.79
N GLN A 66 0.65 -2.66 3.71
CA GLN A 66 -0.05 -3.17 2.53
C GLN A 66 -0.90 -4.41 2.83
N GLN A 67 -0.39 -5.34 3.63
CA GLN A 67 -1.09 -6.58 3.95
C GLN A 67 -2.31 -6.33 4.85
N TYR A 68 -2.19 -5.41 5.80
CA TYR A 68 -3.19 -5.16 6.85
C TYR A 68 -3.97 -3.86 6.67
N GLU A 69 -3.85 -3.18 5.53
CA GLU A 69 -4.49 -1.88 5.20
C GLU A 69 -5.99 -1.84 5.56
N GLU A 70 -6.72 -2.96 5.44
CA GLU A 70 -8.14 -3.07 5.76
C GLU A 70 -8.46 -3.11 7.27
N GLN A 71 -7.49 -3.50 8.10
CA GLN A 71 -7.61 -3.61 9.55
C GLN A 71 -7.02 -2.40 10.29
N LEU A 72 -6.37 -1.50 9.55
CA LEU A 72 -5.68 -0.33 10.07
C LEU A 72 -6.59 0.89 9.90
N GLU A 73 -6.97 1.54 11.00
CA GLU A 73 -7.85 2.73 10.96
C GLU A 73 -7.17 3.99 10.34
N ASN A 74 -5.90 3.92 9.92
CA ASN A 74 -5.08 5.06 9.47
C ASN A 74 -4.51 4.87 8.05
N ASN A 75 -5.33 5.11 7.02
CA ASN A 75 -4.93 5.03 5.60
C ASN A 75 -3.98 6.16 5.13
N ASP A 76 -3.75 7.21 5.92
CA ASP A 76 -3.01 8.41 5.46
C ASP A 76 -1.47 8.29 5.56
N ARG A 77 -0.96 7.23 6.22
CA ARG A 77 0.47 7.09 6.53
C ARG A 77 1.27 6.41 5.41
N PHE A 78 0.63 5.54 4.64
CA PHE A 78 1.25 4.79 3.54
C PHE A 78 1.76 5.71 2.41
N GLU A 79 0.98 6.75 2.07
CA GLU A 79 1.39 7.75 1.07
C GLU A 79 2.65 8.53 1.50
N GLN A 80 2.84 8.76 2.80
CA GLN A 80 4.02 9.45 3.34
C GLN A 80 5.25 8.55 3.31
N LEU A 81 5.07 7.25 3.51
CA LEU A 81 6.14 6.25 3.42
C LEU A 81 6.67 6.13 1.99
N ILE A 82 5.79 6.08 0.97
CA ILE A 82 6.22 6.03 -0.44
C ILE A 82 7.00 7.28 -0.86
N LYS A 83 6.67 8.45 -0.28
CA LYS A 83 7.37 9.71 -0.52
C LYS A 83 8.76 9.77 0.14
N SER A 84 9.11 8.82 1.00
CA SER A 84 10.41 8.77 1.65
C SER A 84 11.54 8.50 0.65
N PRO A 85 12.69 9.20 0.75
CA PRO A 85 13.86 8.93 -0.09
C PRO A 85 14.46 7.54 0.16
N LEU A 86 14.17 6.91 1.30
CA LEU A 86 14.70 5.61 1.72
C LEU A 86 14.01 4.40 1.06
N VAL A 87 12.89 4.63 0.37
CA VAL A 87 12.16 3.57 -0.36
C VAL A 87 12.76 3.40 -1.76
N THR A 88 13.11 2.16 -2.10
CA THR A 88 13.78 1.80 -3.37
C THR A 88 12.96 2.19 -4.59
N GLN A 89 13.66 2.52 -5.67
CA GLN A 89 13.06 2.91 -6.94
C GLN A 89 12.23 1.78 -7.56
N ALA A 90 12.64 0.52 -7.36
CA ALA A 90 11.89 -0.67 -7.78
C ALA A 90 10.53 -0.80 -7.07
N PHE A 91 10.43 -0.46 -5.78
CA PHE A 91 9.15 -0.43 -5.06
C PHE A 91 8.25 0.70 -5.59
N LYS A 92 8.83 1.90 -5.79
CA LYS A 92 8.13 3.04 -6.40
C LYS A 92 7.62 2.73 -7.81
N GLU A 93 8.39 2.00 -8.61
CA GLU A 93 8.01 1.57 -9.96
C GLU A 93 6.92 0.50 -9.98
N LYS A 94 6.98 -0.49 -9.07
CA LYS A 94 5.90 -1.48 -8.91
C LYS A 94 4.57 -0.82 -8.54
N VAL A 95 4.60 0.15 -7.63
CA VAL A 95 3.41 0.93 -7.24
C VAL A 95 2.91 1.78 -8.42
N LYS A 96 3.81 2.48 -9.14
CA LYS A 96 3.46 3.27 -10.34
C LYS A 96 2.86 2.41 -11.47
N GLN A 97 3.40 1.22 -11.72
CA GLN A 97 2.88 0.31 -12.73
C GLN A 97 1.47 -0.17 -12.36
N LYS A 98 1.24 -0.53 -11.09
CA LYS A 98 -0.08 -0.90 -10.58
C LYS A 98 -1.11 0.22 -10.78
N ILE A 99 -0.75 1.45 -10.39
CA ILE A 99 -1.59 2.65 -10.57
C ILE A 99 -1.84 2.93 -12.05
N ARG A 100 -0.85 2.76 -12.94
CA ARG A 100 -1.00 2.99 -14.39
C ARG A 100 -1.95 1.98 -15.04
N THR A 101 -1.91 0.71 -14.63
CA THR A 101 -2.84 -0.32 -15.09
C THR A 101 -4.26 0.00 -14.64
N ASP A 102 -4.44 0.33 -13.36
CA ASP A 102 -5.76 0.61 -12.81
C ASP A 102 -6.38 1.89 -13.39
N ILE A 103 -5.59 2.95 -13.60
CA ILE A 103 -6.04 4.17 -14.29
C ILE A 103 -6.48 3.87 -15.74
N THR A 104 -5.78 2.97 -16.43
CA THR A 104 -6.13 2.59 -17.81
C THR A 104 -7.47 1.88 -17.86
N ILE A 105 -7.69 0.91 -16.95
CA ILE A 105 -8.95 0.17 -16.82
C ILE A 105 -10.12 1.12 -16.53
N ILE A 106 -9.94 2.05 -15.58
CA ILE A 106 -10.99 3.03 -15.23
C ILE A 106 -11.28 3.98 -16.41
N LYS A 107 -10.26 4.42 -17.14
CA LYS A 107 -10.46 5.25 -18.34
C LYS A 107 -11.23 4.53 -19.45
N GLU A 108 -10.96 3.24 -19.65
CA GLU A 108 -11.66 2.41 -20.62
C GLU A 108 -13.13 2.20 -20.24
N LEU A 109 -13.42 1.94 -18.96
CA LEU A 109 -14.80 1.88 -18.45
C LEU A 109 -15.56 3.20 -18.65
N VAL A 110 -14.89 4.32 -18.43
CA VAL A 110 -15.46 5.66 -18.68
C VAL A 110 -15.72 5.90 -20.17
N SER A 111 -14.78 5.55 -21.05
CA SER A 111 -14.95 5.73 -22.51
C SER A 111 -16.04 4.85 -23.10
N MET A 112 -16.27 3.68 -22.52
CA MET A 112 -17.37 2.77 -22.87
C MET A 112 -18.72 3.16 -22.22
N GLY A 113 -18.76 4.21 -21.39
CA GLY A 113 -19.97 4.64 -20.68
C GLY A 113 -20.41 3.72 -19.54
N ARG A 114 -19.62 2.70 -19.20
CA ARG A 114 -19.88 1.74 -18.11
C ARG A 114 -19.36 2.30 -16.77
N THR A 115 -20.07 3.27 -16.22
CA THR A 115 -19.64 4.03 -15.03
C THR A 115 -20.45 3.75 -13.75
N ARG A 116 -21.43 2.85 -13.80
CA ARG A 116 -22.35 2.57 -12.68
C ARG A 116 -22.55 1.09 -12.46
N ASP A 117 -22.96 0.75 -11.24
CA ASP A 117 -23.35 -0.61 -10.84
C ASP A 117 -22.27 -1.67 -11.11
N LEU A 118 -20.98 -1.29 -11.06
CA LEU A 118 -19.86 -2.20 -11.27
C LEU A 118 -19.63 -3.04 -10.02
N THR A 119 -19.55 -4.35 -10.19
CA THR A 119 -19.20 -5.26 -9.09
C THR A 119 -17.69 -5.27 -8.85
N ARG A 120 -17.29 -5.69 -7.64
CA ARG A 120 -15.87 -5.90 -7.32
C ARG A 120 -15.24 -6.96 -8.22
N GLU A 121 -15.96 -8.05 -8.47
CA GLU A 121 -15.50 -9.17 -9.30
C GLU A 121 -15.27 -8.74 -10.75
N GLU A 122 -16.16 -7.91 -11.32
CA GLU A 122 -15.97 -7.35 -12.67
C GLU A 122 -14.69 -6.50 -12.76
N LEU A 123 -14.46 -5.63 -11.77
CA LEU A 123 -13.27 -4.79 -11.72
C LEU A 123 -11.99 -5.62 -11.57
N GLU A 124 -11.99 -6.62 -10.68
CA GLU A 124 -10.86 -7.54 -10.50
C GLU A 124 -10.60 -8.38 -11.76
N SER A 125 -11.66 -8.82 -12.46
CA SER A 125 -11.55 -9.58 -13.72
C SER A 125 -10.92 -8.77 -14.86
N MET A 126 -11.12 -7.44 -14.86
CA MET A 126 -10.47 -6.51 -15.79
C MET A 126 -9.01 -6.23 -15.42
N GLY A 127 -8.53 -6.82 -14.32
CA GLY A 127 -7.17 -6.65 -13.83
C GLY A 127 -7.00 -5.46 -12.90
N LEU A 128 -8.08 -4.90 -12.33
CA LEU A 128 -7.98 -3.86 -11.33
C LEU A 128 -7.34 -4.45 -10.06
N LYS A 129 -6.15 -3.97 -9.72
CA LYS A 129 -5.38 -4.49 -8.58
C LYS A 129 -5.53 -3.61 -7.32
N THR A 130 -6.08 -2.41 -7.47
CA THR A 130 -6.41 -1.51 -6.35
C THR A 130 -7.58 -2.09 -5.57
N LYS A 131 -7.39 -2.25 -4.25
CA LYS A 131 -8.47 -2.70 -3.36
C LYS A 131 -9.55 -1.62 -3.25
N LEU A 132 -10.80 -2.02 -3.38
CA LEU A 132 -11.94 -1.11 -3.49
C LEU A 132 -12.61 -0.87 -2.13
N GLY A 133 -12.39 0.29 -1.54
CA GLY A 133 -13.03 0.78 -0.30
C GLY A 133 -14.33 1.57 -0.53
N LYS A 134 -14.85 2.25 0.50
CA LYS A 134 -16.10 3.05 0.40
C LYS A 134 -16.00 4.17 -0.64
N ASN A 135 -14.87 4.86 -0.68
CA ASN A 135 -14.47 5.79 -1.72
C ASN A 135 -13.00 5.48 -2.05
N THR A 136 -12.72 5.13 -3.29
CA THR A 136 -11.35 4.76 -3.73
C THR A 136 -10.94 5.68 -4.85
N GLN A 137 -9.91 6.49 -4.64
CA GLN A 137 -9.40 7.38 -5.68
C GLN A 137 -8.43 6.62 -6.58
N ILE A 138 -8.71 6.59 -7.88
CA ILE A 138 -7.85 6.00 -8.91
C ILE A 138 -7.61 7.06 -9.98
N GLY A 139 -6.45 7.74 -9.89
CA GLY A 139 -6.12 8.85 -10.76
C GLY A 139 -7.06 10.05 -10.57
N GLN A 140 -7.79 10.42 -11.63
CA GLN A 140 -8.74 11.55 -11.63
C GLN A 140 -10.17 11.11 -11.28
N ASN A 141 -10.40 9.82 -11.11
CA ASN A 141 -11.72 9.25 -10.88
C ASN A 141 -11.81 8.66 -9.48
N THR A 142 -12.99 8.72 -8.89
CA THR A 142 -13.30 8.16 -7.57
C THR A 142 -14.31 7.04 -7.74
N LEU A 143 -13.96 5.83 -7.31
CA LEU A 143 -14.90 4.72 -7.21
C LEU A 143 -15.64 4.82 -5.89
N ARG A 144 -16.94 5.10 -5.96
CA ARG A 144 -17.81 5.20 -4.79
C ARG A 144 -18.63 3.94 -4.64
N ARG A 145 -18.52 3.31 -3.47
CA ARG A 145 -19.32 2.15 -3.12
C ARG A 145 -20.77 2.55 -2.86
N LYS A 146 -21.69 1.86 -3.52
CA LYS A 146 -23.13 1.84 -3.25
C LYS A 146 -23.53 0.50 -2.66
N THR A 147 -24.42 0.55 -1.68
CA THR A 147 -25.05 -0.66 -1.14
C THR A 147 -26.47 -0.74 -1.68
N LYS A 148 -26.82 -1.85 -2.32
CA LYS A 148 -28.19 -2.11 -2.77
C LYS A 148 -28.63 -3.49 -2.31
N TRP A 149 -29.69 -3.50 -1.50
CA TRP A 149 -30.37 -4.67 -0.96
C TRP A 149 -29.47 -5.54 -0.07
N PHE A 150 -28.43 -6.19 -0.60
CA PHE A 150 -27.35 -6.85 0.16
C PHE A 150 -26.02 -6.91 -0.58
N TYR A 151 -25.89 -6.21 -1.72
CA TYR A 151 -24.71 -6.24 -2.58
C TYR A 151 -24.00 -4.89 -2.62
N TYR A 152 -22.68 -4.95 -2.78
CA TYR A 152 -21.83 -3.78 -2.99
C TYR A 152 -21.54 -3.60 -4.46
N TYR A 153 -21.85 -2.39 -4.93
CA TYR A 153 -21.55 -1.93 -6.29
C TYR A 153 -20.69 -0.69 -6.22
N TYR A 154 -20.06 -0.35 -7.32
CA TYR A 154 -19.18 0.80 -7.44
C TYR A 154 -19.62 1.65 -8.62
N ASP A 155 -19.72 2.95 -8.37
CA ASP A 155 -19.86 3.95 -9.41
C ASP A 155 -18.53 4.68 -9.60
N ILE A 156 -18.16 4.93 -10.84
CA ILE A 156 -17.02 5.77 -11.19
C ILE A 156 -17.52 7.22 -11.28
N ILE A 157 -16.99 8.08 -10.42
CA ILE A 157 -17.26 9.51 -10.39
C ILE A 157 -16.04 10.23 -10.95
N ASP A 158 -16.22 11.07 -11.96
CA ASP A 158 -15.14 11.94 -12.43
C ASP A 158 -15.05 13.17 -11.52
N ASN A 159 -13.88 13.39 -10.91
CA ASN A 159 -13.65 14.56 -10.07
C ASN A 159 -13.52 15.86 -10.89
N LYS A 160 -13.50 15.78 -12.24
CA LYS A 160 -13.53 16.96 -13.11
C LYS A 160 -14.90 17.62 -13.29
N SER A 161 -16.00 16.99 -12.87
CA SER A 161 -17.34 17.53 -13.12
C SER A 161 -17.82 18.60 -12.11
N SER A 162 -16.97 19.03 -11.18
CA SER A 162 -17.31 20.08 -10.19
C SER A 162 -17.01 21.52 -10.64
N ASN A 163 -16.66 21.74 -11.92
CA ASN A 163 -16.30 23.06 -12.42
C ASN A 163 -17.05 23.44 -13.71
N THR A 164 -18.38 23.30 -13.69
CA THR A 164 -19.25 23.93 -14.69
C THR A 164 -20.55 24.40 -14.06
N LEU A 165 -20.46 25.43 -13.21
CA LEU A 165 -21.55 26.37 -12.96
C LEU A 165 -20.94 27.77 -12.84
N LYS A 166 -20.82 28.44 -13.99
CA LYS A 166 -20.94 29.88 -14.14
C LYS A 166 -21.86 30.14 -15.33
#